data_AF-A0A3M5JQY5-F1
#
_entry.id   AF-A0A3M5JQY5-F1
#
_cell.length_a   1.000
_cell.length_b   1.000
_cell.length_c   1.000
_cell.angle_alpha   90.00
_cell.angle_beta   90.00
_cell.angle_gamma   90.00
#
_symmetry.space_group_name_H-M   'P 1'
#
loop_
_entity.id
_entity.type
_entity.pdbx_description
1 polymer ?
#
loop_
_entity_poly.entity_id
_entity_poly.type
_entity_poly.pdbx_seq_one_letter_code
_entity_poly.pdbx_strand_id
1 'polypeptide(L)'
;PLDHYSKIARSVHETARDVARRIANTPEYVRSRHERKKVEMLFAHLKRILKLDHLRLRGMSGATDEFTLSAAVQNLRRLAKLTSHGPPSTG
;
A
#
# COMPACT_ATOMS: atom_id res chain seq x y z
N PRO A 1 12.32 -47.44 -16.25
CA PRO A 1 12.50 -46.07 -16.79
C PRO A 1 13.14 -45.18 -15.71
N LEU A 2 14.35 -44.70 -15.97
CA LEU A 2 15.14 -43.92 -15.01
C LEU A 2 14.59 -42.50 -14.93
N ASP A 3 13.93 -42.17 -13.82
CA ASP A 3 13.52 -40.81 -13.51
C ASP A 3 14.75 -39.89 -13.47
N HIS A 4 14.93 -39.10 -14.52
CA HIS A 4 15.87 -37.99 -14.54
C HIS A 4 15.34 -36.88 -13.63
N TYR A 5 15.54 -37.04 -12.31
CA TYR A 5 15.43 -35.93 -11.38
C TYR A 5 16.65 -35.02 -11.59
N SER A 6 16.53 -34.03 -12.46
CA SER A 6 17.50 -32.94 -12.52
C SER A 6 17.66 -32.39 -11.10
N LYS A 7 18.88 -32.47 -10.55
CA LYS A 7 19.21 -31.85 -9.26
C LYS A 7 19.11 -30.33 -9.44
N ILE A 8 17.91 -29.79 -9.26
CA ILE A 8 17.70 -28.35 -9.24
C ILE A 8 18.46 -27.83 -8.03
N ALA A 9 19.55 -27.10 -8.28
CA ALA A 9 20.28 -26.42 -7.24
C ALA A 9 19.34 -25.41 -6.55
N ARG A 10 18.93 -25.70 -5.31
CA ARG A 10 18.09 -24.78 -4.54
C ARG A 10 18.92 -23.58 -4.08
N SER A 11 18.25 -22.46 -3.85
CA SER A 11 18.89 -21.27 -3.30
C SER A 11 19.41 -21.55 -1.89
N VAL A 12 20.51 -20.91 -1.49
CA VAL A 12 20.98 -20.91 -0.09
C VAL A 12 19.93 -20.35 0.89
N HIS A 13 18.96 -19.56 0.39
CA HIS A 13 17.86 -18.99 1.18
C HIS A 13 16.56 -19.79 1.06
N GLU A 14 16.61 -21.02 0.54
CA GLU A 14 15.40 -21.80 0.28
C GLU A 14 14.56 -22.01 1.55
N THR A 15 15.21 -22.22 2.70
CA THR A 15 14.55 -22.35 4.01
C THR A 15 13.73 -21.10 4.36
N ALA A 16 14.27 -19.91 4.14
CA ALA A 16 13.55 -18.66 4.36
C ALA A 16 12.40 -18.47 3.36
N ARG A 17 12.59 -18.89 2.11
CA ARG A 17 11.54 -18.85 1.08
C ARG A 17 10.40 -19.82 1.37
N ASP A 18 10.69 -21.02 1.86
CA ASP A 18 9.70 -22.00 2.29
C ASP A 18 8.82 -21.42 3.41
N VAL A 19 9.43 -20.76 4.39
CA VAL A 19 8.72 -20.03 5.46
C VAL A 19 7.84 -18.93 4.87
N ALA A 20 8.38 -18.11 3.97
CA ALA A 20 7.62 -17.04 3.32
C ALA A 20 6.43 -17.58 2.50
N ARG A 21 6.61 -18.68 1.75
CA ARG A 21 5.53 -19.32 0.99
C ARG A 21 4.45 -19.90 1.90
N ARG A 22 4.84 -20.51 3.03
CA ARG A 22 3.89 -21.01 4.03
C ARG A 22 3.05 -19.87 4.61
N ILE A 23 3.67 -18.73 4.95
CA ILE A 23 2.98 -17.54 5.44
C ILE A 23 2.09 -16.92 4.34
N ALA A 24 2.56 -16.89 3.10
CA ALA A 24 1.85 -16.24 2.00
C ALA A 24 0.45 -16.82 1.74
N ASN A 25 0.25 -18.10 2.06
CA ASN A 25 -1.01 -18.81 1.86
C ASN A 25 -1.97 -18.72 3.05
N THR A 26 -1.58 -18.09 4.16
CA THR A 26 -2.48 -18.00 5.32
C THR A 26 -3.53 -16.90 5.14
N PRO A 27 -4.76 -17.10 5.65
CA PRO A 27 -5.81 -16.09 5.55
C PRO A 27 -5.43 -14.77 6.25
N GLU A 28 -4.66 -14.83 7.34
CA GLU A 28 -4.17 -13.64 8.05
C GLU A 28 -3.21 -12.83 7.17
N TYR A 29 -2.33 -13.50 6.43
CA TYR A 29 -1.43 -12.82 5.50
C TYR A 29 -2.21 -12.16 4.36
N VAL A 30 -3.20 -12.84 3.78
CA VAL A 30 -4.05 -12.26 2.73
C VAL A 30 -4.76 -11.00 3.25
N ARG A 31 -5.33 -11.05 4.45
CA ARG A 31 -5.94 -9.88 5.09
C ARG A 31 -4.92 -8.75 5.28
N SER A 32 -3.77 -9.05 5.87
CA SER A 32 -2.68 -8.08 6.08
C SER A 32 -2.20 -7.46 4.76
N ARG A 33 -2.08 -8.26 3.69
CA ARG A 33 -1.72 -7.81 2.33
C ARG A 33 -2.72 -6.81 1.79
N HIS A 34 -4.01 -7.09 1.91
CA HIS A 34 -5.06 -6.17 1.45
C HIS A 34 -5.05 -4.86 2.23
N GLU A 35 -4.91 -4.91 3.57
CA GLU A 35 -4.84 -3.69 4.38
C GLU A 35 -3.61 -2.83 4.04
N ARG A 36 -2.43 -3.44 3.89
CA ARG A 36 -1.23 -2.70 3.48
C ARG A 36 -1.40 -2.07 2.10
N LYS A 37 -2.07 -2.76 1.16
CA LYS A 37 -2.31 -2.21 -0.18
C LYS A 37 -3.16 -0.94 -0.13
N LYS A 38 -4.14 -0.86 0.78
CA LYS A 38 -4.93 0.37 0.99
C LYS A 38 -4.02 1.52 1.43
N VAL A 39 -3.13 1.27 2.38
CA VAL A 39 -2.15 2.27 2.86
C VAL A 39 -1.20 2.68 1.75
N GLU A 40 -0.58 1.73 1.04
CA GLU A 40 0.31 1.99 -0.10
C GLU A 40 -0.37 2.87 -1.17
N MET A 41 -1.64 2.59 -1.49
CA MET A 41 -2.40 3.38 -2.44
C MET A 41 -2.68 4.81 -1.95
N LEU A 42 -2.94 5.00 -0.65
CA LEU A 42 -3.04 6.34 -0.07
C LEU A 42 -1.74 7.11 -0.25
N PHE A 43 -0.58 6.52 0.08
CA PHE A 43 0.71 7.16 -0.14
C PHE A 43 1.00 7.45 -1.61
N ALA A 44 0.63 6.55 -2.52
CA ALA A 44 0.77 6.79 -3.95
C ALA A 44 -0.09 7.97 -4.43
N HIS A 45 -1.32 8.10 -3.91
CA HIS A 45 -2.17 9.26 -4.20
C HIS A 45 -1.60 10.56 -3.63
N LEU A 46 -1.09 10.54 -2.39
CA LEU A 46 -0.46 11.72 -1.77
C LEU A 46 0.72 12.22 -2.61
N LYS A 47 1.62 11.32 -3.04
CA LYS A 47 2.74 11.67 -3.92
C LYS A 47 2.27 12.27 -5.23
N ARG A 48 1.36 11.57 -5.93
CA ARG A 48 0.91 12.01 -7.27
C ARG A 48 0.13 13.32 -7.26
N ILE A 49 -0.71 13.54 -6.25
CA ILE A 49 -1.67 14.66 -6.21
C ILE A 49 -1.11 15.84 -5.43
N LEU A 50 -0.53 15.58 -4.26
CA LEU A 50 -0.02 16.62 -3.36
C LEU A 50 1.48 16.87 -3.54
N LYS A 51 2.15 16.11 -4.42
CA LYS A 51 3.61 16.20 -4.66
C LYS A 51 4.42 16.04 -3.36
N LEU A 52 3.93 15.17 -2.48
CA LEU A 52 4.58 14.81 -1.22
C LEU A 52 5.75 13.86 -1.46
N ASP A 53 6.72 14.28 -2.28
CA ASP A 53 7.86 13.46 -2.70
C ASP A 53 9.00 13.52 -1.68
N HIS A 54 9.12 14.65 -0.98
CA HIS A 54 10.12 14.88 0.07
C HIS A 54 9.46 15.51 1.28
N LEU A 55 9.74 14.97 2.46
CA LEU A 55 9.30 15.58 3.70
C LEU A 55 10.26 16.70 4.10
N ARG A 56 9.76 17.89 4.45
CA ARG A 56 10.59 18.95 5.02
C ARG A 56 10.79 18.67 6.50
N LEU A 57 11.74 17.78 6.77
CA LEU A 57 12.07 17.38 8.12
C LEU A 57 12.76 18.52 8.88
N ARG A 58 12.00 19.25 9.70
CA ARG A 58 12.52 20.14 10.76
C ARG A 58 12.61 19.40 12.11
N GLY A 59 13.10 18.17 12.08
CA GLY A 59 13.01 17.20 13.19
C GLY A 59 11.81 16.24 13.07
N MET A 60 11.65 15.33 14.05
CA MET A 60 10.57 14.32 14.04
C MET A 60 9.16 14.93 14.00
N SER A 61 8.99 16.14 14.55
CA SER A 61 7.74 16.90 14.49
C SER A 61 7.34 17.26 13.06
N GLY A 62 8.30 17.63 12.20
CA GLY A 62 8.02 18.04 10.83
C GLY A 62 7.40 16.95 9.96
N ALA A 63 7.77 15.68 10.19
CA ALA A 63 7.14 14.56 9.48
C ALA A 63 5.66 14.42 9.88
N THR A 64 5.35 14.49 11.18
CA THR A 64 3.99 14.36 11.70
C THR A 64 3.07 15.44 11.17
N ASP A 65 3.54 16.69 11.16
CA ASP A 65 2.76 17.84 10.69
C ASP A 65 2.43 17.71 9.20
N GLU A 66 3.41 17.33 8.39
CA GLU A 66 3.20 17.17 6.94
C GLU A 66 2.24 16.04 6.58
N PHE A 67 2.28 14.91 7.30
CA PHE A 67 1.32 13.84 7.11
C PHE A 67 -0.08 14.24 7.58
N THR A 68 -0.19 14.97 8.69
CA THR A 68 -1.47 15.46 9.22
C THR A 68 -2.13 16.40 8.22
N LEU A 69 -1.38 17.36 7.68
CA LEU A 69 -1.88 18.30 6.68
C LEU A 69 -2.24 17.58 5.37
N SER A 70 -1.40 16.66 4.91
CA SER A 70 -1.66 15.85 3.73
C SER A 70 -2.94 15.01 3.86
N ALA A 71 -3.16 14.41 5.02
CA ALA A 71 -4.38 13.68 5.33
C ALA A 71 -5.62 14.59 5.33
N ALA A 72 -5.52 15.78 5.92
CA ALA A 72 -6.59 16.77 5.91
C ALA A 72 -6.96 17.17 4.46
N VAL A 73 -5.97 17.50 3.63
CA VAL A 73 -6.20 17.85 2.21
C VAL A 73 -6.84 16.68 1.46
N GLN A 74 -6.37 15.45 1.68
CA GLN A 74 -6.95 14.26 1.04
C GLN A 74 -8.41 14.03 1.45
N ASN A 75 -8.74 14.26 2.73
CA ASN A 75 -10.11 14.17 3.25
C ASN A 75 -11.01 15.25 2.61
N LEU A 76 -10.53 16.49 2.51
CA LEU A 76 -11.26 17.58 1.84
C LEU A 76 -11.52 17.26 0.36
N ARG A 77 -10.53 16.70 -0.35
CA ARG A 77 -10.71 16.25 -1.75
C ARG A 77 -11.75 15.14 -1.88
N ARG A 78 -11.80 14.22 -0.91
CA ARG A 78 -12.82 13.15 -0.89
C ARG A 78 -14.21 13.74 -0.64
N LEU A 79 -14.34 14.67 0.31
CA LEU A 79 -15.58 15.36 0.61
C LEU A 79 -16.10 16.12 -0.62
N ALA A 80 -15.25 16.91 -1.28
CA ALA A 80 -15.61 17.66 -2.47
C ALA A 80 -16.17 16.76 -3.60
N LYS A 81 -15.63 15.54 -3.77
CA LYS A 81 -16.16 14.56 -4.74
C LYS A 81 -17.53 14.00 -4.34
N LEU A 82 -17.79 13.85 -3.05
CA LEU A 82 -19.09 13.37 -2.56
C LEU A 82 -20.15 14.46 -2.71
N THR A 83 -19.79 15.72 -2.50
CA THR A 83 -20.72 16.86 -2.59
C THR A 83 -20.92 17.39 -4.00
N SER A 84 -20.02 17.09 -4.95
CA SER A 84 -20.11 17.57 -6.34
C SER A 84 -21.17 16.87 -7.19
N HIS A 85 -21.79 15.81 -6.68
CA HIS A 85 -22.93 15.19 -7.33
C HIS A 85 -24.17 15.98 -6.92
N GLY A 86 -24.56 16.96 -7.75
CA GLY A 86 -25.83 17.66 -7.61
C GLY A 86 -27.01 16.68 -7.66
N PRO A 87 -28.20 17.08 -7.19
CA PRO A 87 -29.38 16.22 -7.24
C PRO A 87 -29.57 15.69 -8.67
N PRO A 88 -29.96 14.41 -8.85
CA PRO A 88 -30.14 13.85 -10.19
C PRO A 88 -31.07 14.75 -10.98
N SER A 89 -30.71 15.10 -12.21
CA SER A 89 -31.60 15.87 -13.07
C SER A 89 -32.82 15.00 -13.38
N THR A 90 -33.90 15.18 -12.63
CA THR A 90 -35.22 14.75 -13.03
C THR A 90 -35.56 15.49 -14.31
N GLY A 91 -35.45 14.78 -15.44
CA GLY A 91 -36.11 15.15 -16.69
C GLY A 91 -37.59 14.82 -16.64
#